data_AF-A0A660PE25-F1
#
_entry.id   AF-A0A660PE25-F1
#
_cell.length_a   1.000
_cell.length_b   1.000
_cell.length_c   1.000
_cell.angle_alpha   90.00
_cell.angle_beta   90.00
_cell.angle_gamma   90.00
#
_symmetry.space_group_name_H-M   'P 1'
#
loop_
_entity.id
_entity.type
_entity.pdbx_description
1 polymer ?
#
loop_
_entity_poly.entity_id
_entity_poly.type
_entity_poly.pdbx_seq_one_letter_code
_entity_poly.pdbx_strand_id
1 'polypeptide(L)'
;MIEIELAPVDRVIIDATKHVRATDQDEAEEVADHIEIRVDKNGNRISIETRYLKMKKASGTFLERLLGTGPDSFGSVDYKLIVPSNCEVDVENISGDIRISRIDKDVHIAGSSGNIEVSELTGRLDLETVSSRVELSDITGDMDIAGTSADILFGSLKGAVDIRITSGKVIGQYLSGSANISQTSGNTDIGNLYGDMRVKSQTGDIKIQQEAGSLELFTRTGDVEVQTELASARDFYIETSSGRITFNVPETASGAVKLETVSGSINTELPLSIRQFTRSKLVGEFGENGPRIYLLTQSGDITLGQF
;
A
#
# COMPACT_ATOMS: atom_id res chain seq x y z
N MET A 1 -13.87 -15.59 5.42
CA MET A 1 -12.42 -15.53 5.10
C MET A 1 -12.19 -16.26 3.79
N ILE A 2 -11.31 -15.76 2.94
CA ILE A 2 -10.89 -16.44 1.70
C ILE A 2 -9.38 -16.68 1.81
N GLU A 3 -8.96 -17.93 1.80
CA GLU A 3 -7.56 -18.35 1.81
C GLU A 3 -7.26 -19.08 0.49
N ILE A 4 -6.26 -18.63 -0.25
CA ILE A 4 -5.84 -19.20 -1.54
C ILE A 4 -4.36 -19.50 -1.49
N GLU A 5 -4.01 -20.74 -1.86
CA GLU A 5 -2.64 -21.23 -1.85
C GLU A 5 -2.35 -22.03 -3.12
N LEU A 6 -1.17 -21.81 -3.70
CA LEU A 6 -0.65 -22.65 -4.77
C LEU A 6 -0.12 -24.00 -4.24
N ALA A 7 -0.48 -25.09 -4.92
CA ALA A 7 0.11 -26.40 -4.68
C ALA A 7 0.40 -27.14 -5.99
N PRO A 8 1.31 -28.14 -5.99
CA PRO A 8 1.58 -28.99 -7.15
C PRO A 8 0.44 -30.01 -7.34
N VAL A 9 -0.75 -29.51 -7.63
CA VAL A 9 -1.98 -30.27 -7.87
C VAL A 9 -2.45 -30.06 -9.31
N ASP A 10 -3.18 -31.03 -9.86
CA ASP A 10 -3.75 -30.99 -11.21
C ASP A 10 -5.22 -30.53 -11.24
N ARG A 11 -5.76 -30.17 -10.06
CA ARG A 11 -7.15 -29.78 -9.85
C ARG A 11 -7.24 -28.71 -8.77
N VAL A 12 -8.27 -27.88 -8.86
CA VAL A 12 -8.63 -26.98 -7.76
C VAL A 12 -9.33 -27.78 -6.67
N ILE A 13 -8.90 -27.61 -5.42
CA ILE A 13 -9.54 -28.18 -4.24
C ILE A 13 -10.24 -27.03 -3.51
N ILE A 14 -11.53 -27.22 -3.23
CA ILE A 14 -12.39 -26.22 -2.58
C ILE A 14 -12.85 -26.83 -1.27
N ASP A 15 -12.43 -26.24 -0.17
CA ASP A 15 -13.04 -26.45 1.14
C ASP A 15 -13.84 -25.20 1.50
N ALA A 16 -15.11 -25.39 1.84
CA ALA A 16 -16.01 -24.29 2.13
C ALA A 16 -16.80 -24.60 3.41
N THR A 17 -16.64 -23.73 4.41
CA THR A 17 -17.30 -23.86 5.71
C THR A 17 -18.33 -22.74 5.87
N LYS A 18 -19.60 -23.13 6.04
CA LYS A 18 -20.68 -22.19 6.36
C LYS A 18 -20.72 -21.96 7.87
N HIS A 19 -20.67 -20.70 8.29
CA HIS A 19 -20.88 -20.29 9.67
C HIS A 19 -22.24 -19.62 9.79
N VAL A 20 -23.15 -20.23 10.54
CA VAL A 20 -24.50 -19.70 10.78
C VAL A 20 -24.73 -19.50 12.28
N ARG A 21 -25.55 -18.51 12.63
CA ARG A 21 -26.02 -18.30 14.00
C ARG A 21 -27.54 -18.41 14.02
N ALA A 22 -28.06 -19.24 14.90
CA ALA A 22 -29.49 -19.48 15.07
C ALA A 22 -29.78 -19.87 16.52
N THR A 23 -31.05 -19.87 16.91
CA THR A 23 -31.48 -20.22 18.28
C THR A 23 -31.53 -21.71 18.53
N ASP A 24 -31.77 -22.51 17.49
CA ASP A 24 -31.76 -23.97 17.52
C ASP A 24 -31.18 -24.56 16.22
N GLN A 25 -31.08 -25.90 16.18
CA GLN A 25 -30.48 -26.61 15.06
C GLN A 25 -31.35 -26.55 13.79
N ASP A 26 -32.66 -26.63 13.91
CA ASP A 26 -33.57 -26.63 12.76
C ASP A 26 -33.52 -25.26 12.05
N GLU A 27 -33.51 -24.17 12.82
CA GLU A 27 -33.31 -22.82 12.30
C GLU A 27 -31.89 -22.64 11.71
N ALA A 28 -30.85 -23.24 12.31
CA ALA A 28 -29.49 -23.20 11.78
C ALA A 28 -29.40 -23.88 10.40
N GLU A 29 -30.04 -25.04 10.24
CA GLU A 29 -30.11 -25.76 8.97
C GLU A 29 -30.89 -24.95 7.91
N GLU A 30 -32.02 -24.33 8.29
CA GLU A 30 -32.76 -23.44 7.39
C GLU A 30 -31.90 -22.25 6.92
N VAL A 31 -31.19 -21.57 7.83
CA VAL A 31 -30.29 -20.46 7.46
C VAL A 31 -29.15 -20.95 6.57
N ALA A 32 -28.57 -22.12 6.85
CA ALA A 32 -27.48 -22.69 6.06
C ALA A 32 -27.92 -23.08 4.64
N ASP A 33 -29.16 -23.53 4.46
CA ASP A 33 -29.75 -23.85 3.15
C ASP A 33 -29.98 -22.61 2.27
N HIS A 34 -30.13 -21.43 2.88
CA HIS A 34 -30.23 -20.16 2.15
C HIS A 34 -28.87 -19.61 1.70
N ILE A 35 -27.76 -20.23 2.10
CA ILE A 35 -26.42 -19.91 1.62
C ILE A 35 -26.06 -20.92 0.53
N GLU A 36 -26.21 -20.53 -0.73
CA GLU A 36 -25.86 -21.39 -1.87
C GLU A 36 -24.41 -21.10 -2.28
N ILE A 37 -23.60 -22.16 -2.38
CA ILE A 37 -22.24 -22.09 -2.93
C ILE A 37 -22.30 -22.69 -4.34
N ARG A 38 -22.09 -21.87 -5.36
CA ARG A 38 -22.06 -22.31 -6.76
C ARG A 38 -20.63 -22.46 -7.23
N VAL A 39 -20.34 -23.59 -7.86
CA VAL A 39 -19.05 -23.87 -8.50
C VAL A 39 -19.30 -24.21 -9.95
N ASP A 40 -18.86 -23.34 -10.85
CA ASP A 40 -19.03 -23.48 -12.29
C ASP A 40 -17.66 -23.62 -12.97
N LYS A 41 -17.54 -24.59 -13.90
CA LYS A 41 -16.33 -24.78 -14.72
C LYS A 41 -16.65 -24.48 -16.17
N ASN A 42 -15.94 -23.50 -16.76
CA ASN A 42 -16.02 -23.19 -18.18
C ASN A 42 -14.60 -23.18 -18.79
N GLY A 43 -14.29 -24.21 -19.57
CA GLY A 43 -12.94 -24.43 -20.10
C GLY A 43 -11.91 -24.55 -18.96
N ASN A 44 -11.00 -23.59 -18.91
CA ASN A 44 -9.94 -23.50 -17.90
C ASN A 44 -10.28 -22.55 -16.74
N ARG A 45 -11.47 -21.92 -16.73
CA ARG A 45 -11.92 -21.06 -15.63
C ARG A 45 -12.79 -21.85 -14.67
N ILE A 46 -12.51 -21.73 -13.38
CA ILE A 46 -13.39 -22.17 -12.29
C ILE A 46 -13.90 -20.92 -11.60
N SER A 47 -15.21 -20.81 -11.45
CA SER A 47 -15.89 -19.71 -10.77
C SER A 47 -16.56 -20.23 -9.50
N ILE A 48 -16.33 -19.56 -8.38
CA ILE A 48 -16.91 -19.90 -7.08
C ILE A 48 -17.70 -18.68 -6.62
N GLU A 49 -19.00 -18.83 -6.41
CA GLU A 49 -19.88 -17.73 -6.03
C GLU A 49 -20.73 -18.13 -4.82
N THR A 50 -20.79 -17.25 -3.81
CA THR A 50 -21.72 -17.40 -2.68
C THR A 50 -22.97 -16.58 -2.94
N ARG A 51 -24.15 -17.21 -2.93
CA ARG A 51 -25.44 -16.54 -3.09
C ARG A 51 -26.27 -16.67 -1.82
N TYR A 52 -26.71 -15.53 -1.31
CA TYR A 52 -27.67 -15.46 -0.21
C TYR A 52 -29.09 -15.41 -0.78
N LEU A 53 -29.81 -16.52 -0.69
CA LEU A 53 -31.18 -16.64 -1.17
C LEU A 53 -32.15 -15.94 -0.21
N LYS A 54 -33.19 -15.30 -0.76
CA LYS A 54 -34.20 -14.59 0.07
C LYS A 54 -34.99 -15.57 0.93
N MET A 55 -34.99 -15.35 2.25
CA MET A 55 -35.85 -16.09 3.18
C MET A 55 -37.33 -15.74 2.95
N LYS A 56 -38.21 -16.75 2.91
CA LYS A 56 -39.65 -16.58 2.60
C LYS A 56 -40.51 -16.10 3.77
N LYS A 57 -39.94 -15.88 4.97
CA LYS A 57 -40.66 -15.33 6.13
C LYS A 57 -39.74 -14.44 6.97
N ALA A 58 -39.96 -13.13 6.96
CA ALA A 58 -39.44 -12.25 8.00
C ALA A 58 -40.46 -11.13 8.27
N SER A 59 -41.22 -11.28 9.36
CA SER A 59 -42.06 -10.24 9.96
C SER A 59 -41.34 -9.70 11.20
N GLY A 60 -40.69 -8.54 11.09
CA GLY A 60 -39.97 -7.91 12.23
C GLY A 60 -39.76 -6.41 12.02
N THR A 61 -39.78 -5.64 13.11
CA THR A 61 -39.85 -4.16 13.07
C THR A 61 -38.46 -3.52 13.09
N PHE A 62 -38.29 -2.35 12.48
CA PHE A 62 -37.03 -1.62 12.27
C PHE A 62 -36.09 -1.51 13.51
N LEU A 63 -36.64 -1.50 14.74
CA LEU A 63 -35.86 -1.41 15.98
C LEU A 63 -35.11 -2.72 16.34
N GLU A 64 -35.67 -3.89 16.00
CA GLU A 64 -35.05 -5.21 16.21
C GLU A 64 -33.86 -5.42 15.27
N ARG A 65 -33.93 -4.83 14.07
CA ARG A 65 -32.88 -4.84 13.05
C ARG A 65 -31.65 -4.01 13.47
N LEU A 66 -31.83 -3.00 14.31
CA LEU A 66 -30.76 -2.12 14.81
C LEU A 66 -30.02 -2.71 16.03
N LEU A 67 -30.67 -3.60 16.80
CA LEU A 67 -30.12 -4.21 18.01
C LEU A 67 -29.48 -5.60 17.78
N GLY A 68 -29.42 -6.07 16.54
CA GLY A 68 -28.79 -7.34 16.18
C GLY A 68 -29.58 -8.59 16.58
N THR A 69 -30.86 -8.44 16.95
CA THR A 69 -31.75 -9.54 17.38
C THR A 69 -32.89 -9.74 16.38
N GLY A 70 -32.56 -9.91 15.11
CA GLY A 70 -33.50 -10.26 14.04
C GLY A 70 -32.87 -11.27 13.06
N PRO A 71 -33.68 -11.97 12.23
CA PRO A 71 -33.26 -13.10 11.37
C PRO A 71 -32.30 -12.72 10.22
N ASP A 72 -31.76 -11.50 10.23
CA ASP A 72 -30.83 -10.96 9.25
C ASP A 72 -29.36 -11.13 9.68
N SER A 73 -29.01 -11.99 10.67
CA SER A 73 -27.60 -12.33 10.89
C SER A 73 -27.15 -13.36 9.86
N PHE A 74 -26.83 -12.84 8.67
CA PHE A 74 -26.31 -13.56 7.52
C PHE A 74 -25.12 -14.42 7.95
N GLY A 75 -25.23 -15.74 7.74
CA GLY A 75 -24.06 -16.59 7.89
C GLY A 75 -22.93 -16.15 6.97
N SER A 76 -21.72 -16.57 7.26
CA SER A 76 -20.55 -16.34 6.41
C SER A 76 -20.08 -17.65 5.81
N VAL A 77 -19.32 -17.55 4.72
CA VAL A 77 -18.61 -18.70 4.16
C VAL A 77 -17.12 -18.44 4.25
N ASP A 78 -16.41 -19.39 4.84
CA ASP A 78 -14.96 -19.45 4.80
C ASP A 78 -14.53 -20.39 3.69
N TYR A 79 -13.65 -19.90 2.81
CA TYR A 79 -13.09 -20.66 1.70
C TYR A 79 -11.61 -20.92 1.94
N LYS A 80 -11.20 -22.17 1.79
CA LYS A 80 -9.81 -22.57 1.62
C LYS A 80 -9.66 -23.23 0.25
N LEU A 81 -8.95 -22.54 -0.64
CA LEU A 81 -8.78 -22.91 -2.02
C LEU A 81 -7.32 -23.32 -2.26
N ILE A 82 -7.13 -24.52 -2.80
CA ILE A 82 -5.82 -24.96 -3.29
C ILE A 82 -5.89 -24.95 -4.81
N VAL A 83 -5.03 -24.15 -5.44
CA VAL A 83 -5.02 -23.96 -6.89
C VAL A 83 -3.75 -24.57 -7.54
N PRO A 84 -3.85 -25.11 -8.77
CA PRO A 84 -2.70 -25.58 -9.54
C PRO A 84 -1.68 -24.48 -9.85
N SER A 85 -0.41 -24.88 -10.08
CA SER A 85 0.62 -24.02 -10.67
C SER A 85 0.15 -23.38 -11.98
N ASN A 86 0.52 -22.11 -12.22
CA ASN A 86 0.07 -21.31 -13.37
C ASN A 86 -1.41 -20.90 -13.37
N CYS A 87 -2.02 -20.69 -12.21
CA CYS A 87 -3.37 -20.17 -12.10
C CYS A 87 -3.36 -18.67 -11.83
N GLU A 88 -3.98 -17.89 -12.71
CA GLU A 88 -4.39 -16.51 -12.38
C GLU A 88 -5.49 -16.57 -11.31
N VAL A 89 -5.46 -15.62 -10.39
CA VAL A 89 -6.40 -15.56 -9.26
C VAL A 89 -7.16 -14.24 -9.31
N ASP A 90 -8.49 -14.34 -9.25
CA ASP A 90 -9.41 -13.21 -9.29
C ASP A 90 -10.36 -13.34 -8.09
N VAL A 91 -10.31 -12.38 -7.17
CA VAL A 91 -11.07 -12.40 -5.91
C VAL A 91 -11.86 -11.11 -5.75
N GLU A 92 -13.18 -11.26 -5.72
CA GLU A 92 -14.08 -10.20 -5.28
C GLU A 92 -14.62 -10.52 -3.89
N ASN A 93 -14.42 -9.62 -2.93
CA ASN A 93 -14.95 -9.78 -1.57
C ASN A 93 -15.52 -8.49 -1.00
N ILE A 94 -16.74 -8.56 -0.48
CA ILE A 94 -17.39 -7.44 0.18
C ILE A 94 -16.91 -7.32 1.64
N SER A 95 -16.81 -8.44 2.35
CA SER A 95 -16.42 -8.44 3.75
C SER A 95 -15.64 -9.68 4.16
N GLY A 96 -14.64 -9.48 4.99
CA GLY A 96 -13.81 -10.53 5.57
C GLY A 96 -12.41 -10.59 4.96
N ASP A 97 -11.54 -11.34 5.63
CA ASP A 97 -10.13 -11.36 5.27
C ASP A 97 -9.88 -12.17 3.99
N ILE A 98 -8.93 -11.68 3.19
CA ILE A 98 -8.38 -12.35 2.01
C ILE A 98 -6.91 -12.66 2.32
N ARG A 99 -6.51 -13.93 2.15
CA ARG A 99 -5.12 -14.36 2.22
C ARG A 99 -4.77 -15.09 0.93
N ILE A 100 -3.77 -14.60 0.21
CA ILE A 100 -3.29 -15.21 -1.03
C ILE A 100 -1.79 -15.46 -0.85
N SER A 101 -1.34 -16.69 -1.07
CA SER A 101 0.07 -17.04 -0.93
C SER A 101 0.59 -17.92 -2.05
N ARG A 102 1.88 -17.73 -2.36
CA ARG A 102 2.68 -18.60 -3.24
C ARG A 102 2.19 -18.67 -4.69
N ILE A 103 1.61 -17.60 -5.23
CA ILE A 103 1.08 -17.56 -6.60
C ILE A 103 2.18 -17.15 -7.61
N ASP A 104 2.22 -17.78 -8.79
CA ASP A 104 3.23 -17.56 -9.84
C ASP A 104 2.68 -16.90 -11.12
N LYS A 105 1.48 -16.32 -11.01
CA LYS A 105 0.75 -15.59 -12.05
C LYS A 105 0.08 -14.35 -11.46
N ASP A 106 -0.59 -13.61 -12.33
CA ASP A 106 -1.26 -12.37 -11.97
C ASP A 106 -2.41 -12.62 -10.97
N VAL A 107 -2.54 -11.68 -10.04
CA VAL A 107 -3.55 -11.68 -8.98
C VAL A 107 -4.34 -10.38 -9.10
N HIS A 108 -5.66 -10.50 -9.23
CA HIS A 108 -6.60 -9.40 -9.14
C HIS A 108 -7.45 -9.53 -7.86
N ILE A 109 -7.56 -8.45 -7.10
CA ILE A 109 -8.33 -8.40 -5.86
C ILE A 109 -9.20 -7.15 -5.87
N ALA A 110 -10.52 -7.32 -5.72
CA ALA A 110 -11.45 -6.26 -5.43
C ALA A 110 -12.08 -6.49 -4.04
N GLY A 111 -11.61 -5.74 -3.04
CA GLY A 111 -12.06 -5.80 -1.66
C GLY A 111 -12.90 -4.58 -1.26
N SER A 112 -13.87 -4.75 -0.37
CA SER A 112 -14.53 -3.59 0.27
C SER A 112 -14.10 -3.40 1.72
N SER A 113 -14.10 -4.46 2.52
CA SER A 113 -13.69 -4.43 3.93
C SER A 113 -13.06 -5.74 4.40
N GLY A 114 -12.05 -5.64 5.26
CA GLY A 114 -11.29 -6.80 5.78
C GLY A 114 -9.78 -6.58 5.65
N ASN A 115 -8.99 -7.53 6.16
CA ASN A 115 -7.55 -7.51 5.92
C ASN A 115 -7.24 -8.25 4.62
N ILE A 116 -6.35 -7.70 3.80
CA ILE A 116 -5.85 -8.34 2.59
C ILE A 116 -4.38 -8.64 2.81
N GLU A 117 -4.02 -9.92 2.76
CA GLU A 117 -2.64 -10.39 2.91
C GLU A 117 -2.24 -11.10 1.61
N VAL A 118 -1.17 -10.63 0.98
CA VAL A 118 -0.60 -11.27 -0.21
C VAL A 118 0.88 -11.55 0.07
N SER A 119 1.28 -12.81 -0.07
CA SER A 119 2.66 -13.25 0.15
C SER A 119 3.21 -14.14 -0.95
N GLU A 120 4.52 -14.04 -1.21
CA GLU A 120 5.24 -14.91 -2.15
C GLU A 120 4.61 -14.94 -3.56
N LEU A 121 4.33 -13.75 -4.11
CA LEU A 121 3.74 -13.59 -5.45
C LEU A 121 4.84 -13.35 -6.49
N THR A 122 4.85 -14.14 -7.56
CA THR A 122 5.63 -13.88 -8.78
C THR A 122 4.68 -13.61 -9.94
N GLY A 123 4.27 -12.37 -10.13
CA GLY A 123 3.24 -11.96 -11.08
C GLY A 123 2.79 -10.54 -10.83
N ARG A 124 1.94 -10.00 -11.70
CA ARG A 124 1.36 -8.66 -11.49
C ARG A 124 0.33 -8.71 -10.37
N LEU A 125 0.31 -7.71 -9.50
CA LEU A 125 -0.75 -7.48 -8.52
C LEU A 125 -1.61 -6.29 -8.96
N ASP A 126 -2.91 -6.50 -9.05
CA ASP A 126 -3.91 -5.45 -9.29
C ASP A 126 -4.92 -5.48 -8.13
N LEU A 127 -4.85 -4.50 -7.23
CA LEU A 127 -5.59 -4.50 -5.97
C LEU A 127 -6.42 -3.22 -5.82
N GLU A 128 -7.73 -3.37 -5.74
CA GLU A 128 -8.67 -2.30 -5.40
C GLU A 128 -9.31 -2.55 -4.03
N THR A 129 -9.32 -1.54 -3.17
CA THR A 129 -9.95 -1.67 -1.85
C THR A 129 -10.58 -0.38 -1.31
N VAL A 130 -11.62 -0.50 -0.48
CA VAL A 130 -12.25 0.68 0.15
C VAL A 130 -11.70 0.92 1.54
N SER A 131 -11.90 0.00 2.48
CA SER A 131 -11.59 0.18 3.91
C SER A 131 -10.87 -1.04 4.46
N SER A 132 -9.56 -1.13 4.20
CA SER A 132 -8.79 -2.34 4.47
C SER A 132 -7.37 -2.04 4.95
N ARG A 133 -6.80 -2.98 5.71
CA ARG A 133 -5.36 -3.09 5.84
C ARG A 133 -4.85 -4.05 4.77
N VAL A 134 -3.84 -3.62 4.03
CA VAL A 134 -3.19 -4.41 2.99
C VAL A 134 -1.76 -4.73 3.46
N GLU A 135 -1.42 -6.01 3.54
CA GLU A 135 -0.10 -6.50 3.94
C GLU A 135 0.50 -7.28 2.77
N LEU A 136 1.64 -6.81 2.26
CA LEU A 136 2.32 -7.38 1.09
C LEU A 136 3.73 -7.86 1.46
N SER A 137 4.05 -9.13 1.21
CA SER A 137 5.41 -9.67 1.44
C SER A 137 5.92 -10.45 0.25
N ASP A 138 7.17 -10.20 -0.12
CA ASP A 138 7.89 -10.96 -1.15
C ASP A 138 7.15 -11.00 -2.49
N ILE A 139 6.79 -9.81 -2.98
CA ILE A 139 6.09 -9.64 -4.25
C ILE A 139 7.11 -9.29 -5.34
N THR A 140 7.18 -10.11 -6.39
CA THR A 140 8.00 -9.87 -7.59
C THR A 140 7.09 -9.73 -8.80
N GLY A 141 7.00 -8.51 -9.33
CA GLY A 141 6.14 -8.13 -10.44
C GLY A 141 5.66 -6.70 -10.29
N ASP A 142 4.97 -6.19 -11.31
CA ASP A 142 4.40 -4.84 -11.24
C ASP A 142 3.14 -4.83 -10.37
N MET A 143 2.91 -3.72 -9.66
CA MET A 143 1.86 -3.60 -8.65
C MET A 143 1.07 -2.31 -8.89
N ASP A 144 -0.23 -2.44 -9.08
CA ASP A 144 -1.19 -1.34 -9.10
C ASP A 144 -2.14 -1.49 -7.91
N ILE A 145 -2.10 -0.54 -6.99
CA ILE A 145 -2.85 -0.58 -5.74
C ILE A 145 -3.68 0.69 -5.63
N ALA A 146 -5.00 0.55 -5.64
CA ALA A 146 -5.93 1.64 -5.47
C ALA A 146 -6.77 1.47 -4.20
N GLY A 147 -6.98 2.57 -3.46
CA GLY A 147 -7.97 2.53 -2.38
C GLY A 147 -8.46 3.86 -1.84
N THR A 148 -9.45 3.79 -0.95
CA THR A 148 -10.05 5.00 -0.34
C THR A 148 -9.50 5.27 1.05
N SER A 149 -9.65 4.32 1.96
CA SER A 149 -9.16 4.37 3.34
C SER A 149 -8.37 3.11 3.62
N ALA A 150 -7.12 3.08 3.15
CA ALA A 150 -6.30 1.89 3.14
C ALA A 150 -4.94 2.12 3.80
N ASP A 151 -4.61 1.29 4.79
CA ASP A 151 -3.26 1.20 5.33
C ASP A 151 -2.51 0.13 4.55
N ILE A 152 -1.42 0.51 3.88
CA ILE A 152 -0.59 -0.38 3.07
C ILE A 152 0.72 -0.62 3.82
N LEU A 153 0.96 -1.87 4.18
CA LEU A 153 2.19 -2.34 4.79
C LEU A 153 2.89 -3.30 3.83
N PHE A 154 4.20 -3.12 3.64
CA PHE A 154 4.96 -4.06 2.82
C PHE A 154 6.35 -4.41 3.39
N GLY A 155 6.77 -5.64 3.16
CA GLY A 155 8.07 -6.16 3.65
C GLY A 155 9.16 -6.21 2.58
N SER A 156 8.83 -6.61 1.35
CA SER A 156 9.79 -6.78 0.25
C SER A 156 9.03 -6.74 -1.08
N LEU A 157 9.29 -5.73 -1.89
CA LEU A 157 8.62 -5.51 -3.17
C LEU A 157 9.66 -5.32 -4.28
N LYS A 158 9.51 -6.04 -5.39
CA LYS A 158 10.39 -5.96 -6.55
C LYS A 158 9.59 -5.79 -7.84
N GLY A 159 9.71 -4.63 -8.47
CA GLY A 159 8.96 -4.28 -9.69
C GLY A 159 8.56 -2.81 -9.70
N ALA A 160 7.75 -2.39 -10.68
CA ALA A 160 7.15 -1.07 -10.66
C ALA A 160 5.94 -1.05 -9.70
N VAL A 161 5.87 -0.07 -8.80
CA VAL A 161 4.80 0.06 -7.81
C VAL A 161 4.05 1.38 -8.02
N ASP A 162 2.74 1.32 -8.26
CA ASP A 162 1.85 2.49 -8.26
C ASP A 162 0.81 2.34 -7.14
N ILE A 163 0.83 3.26 -6.18
CA ILE A 163 -0.10 3.29 -5.05
C ILE A 163 -0.91 4.59 -5.12
N ARG A 164 -2.24 4.45 -5.21
CA ARG A 164 -3.21 5.55 -5.24
C ARG A 164 -4.23 5.37 -4.13
N ILE A 165 -4.06 6.10 -3.02
CA ILE A 165 -5.00 6.06 -1.90
C ILE A 165 -5.60 7.44 -1.61
N THR A 166 -6.84 7.52 -1.12
CA THR A 166 -7.35 8.82 -0.63
C THR A 166 -6.78 9.13 0.75
N SER A 167 -6.87 8.17 1.66
CA SER A 167 -6.43 8.28 3.05
C SER A 167 -5.85 6.96 3.56
N GLY A 168 -4.90 7.04 4.49
CA GLY A 168 -4.25 5.88 5.10
C GLY A 168 -2.73 5.96 4.98
N LYS A 169 -2.02 5.03 5.61
CA LYS A 169 -0.54 5.08 5.68
C LYS A 169 0.08 4.15 4.64
N VAL A 170 1.27 4.50 4.17
CA VAL A 170 2.12 3.60 3.38
C VAL A 170 3.41 3.38 4.15
N ILE A 171 3.61 2.17 4.68
CA ILE A 171 4.76 1.84 5.50
C ILE A 171 5.42 0.59 4.92
N GLY A 172 6.73 0.61 4.70
CA GLY A 172 7.39 -0.61 4.29
C GLY A 172 8.90 -0.53 4.19
N GLN A 173 9.50 -1.66 3.89
CA GLN A 173 10.93 -1.80 3.71
C GLN A 173 11.24 -2.58 2.44
N TYR A 174 12.48 -2.48 1.96
CA TYR A 174 13.01 -3.25 0.84
C TYR A 174 12.16 -3.14 -0.44
N LEU A 175 12.13 -1.94 -1.02
CA LEU A 175 11.52 -1.71 -2.32
C LEU A 175 12.60 -1.64 -3.39
N SER A 176 12.56 -2.51 -4.39
CA SER A 176 13.46 -2.50 -5.55
C SER A 176 12.70 -2.28 -6.85
N GLY A 177 12.94 -1.13 -7.50
CA GLY A 177 12.21 -0.70 -8.69
C GLY A 177 11.67 0.71 -8.55
N SER A 178 10.92 1.17 -9.55
CA SER A 178 10.31 2.50 -9.52
C SER A 178 9.03 2.51 -8.68
N ALA A 179 8.84 3.53 -7.84
CA ALA A 179 7.64 3.68 -7.02
C ALA A 179 6.95 5.04 -7.27
N ASN A 180 5.64 5.02 -7.43
CA ASN A 180 4.79 6.21 -7.46
C ASN A 180 3.72 6.08 -6.38
N ILE A 181 3.66 7.05 -5.45
CA ILE A 181 2.69 7.08 -4.38
C ILE A 181 1.93 8.40 -4.45
N SER A 182 0.63 8.33 -4.66
CA SER A 182 -0.27 9.48 -4.66
C SER A 182 -1.33 9.32 -3.60
N GLN A 183 -1.40 10.31 -2.69
CA GLN A 183 -2.39 10.32 -1.62
C GLN A 183 -2.95 11.72 -1.32
N THR A 184 -4.13 11.77 -0.70
CA THR A 184 -4.65 13.05 -0.16
C THR A 184 -4.14 13.24 1.26
N SER A 185 -4.33 12.27 2.14
CA SER A 185 -3.90 12.39 3.54
C SER A 185 -3.32 11.09 4.10
N GLY A 186 -2.10 11.16 4.63
CA GLY A 186 -1.46 10.01 5.22
C GLY A 186 0.05 10.11 5.26
N ASN A 187 0.65 9.30 6.11
CA ASN A 187 2.10 9.27 6.28
C ASN A 187 2.70 8.21 5.37
N THR A 188 3.87 8.52 4.82
CA THR A 188 4.70 7.57 4.05
C THR A 188 5.99 7.34 4.82
N ASP A 189 6.31 6.08 5.12
CA ASP A 189 7.56 5.69 5.78
C ASP A 189 8.16 4.49 5.04
N ILE A 190 9.22 4.72 4.25
CA ILE A 190 9.83 3.68 3.41
C ILE A 190 11.32 3.58 3.69
N GLY A 191 11.73 2.38 4.10
CA GLY A 191 13.14 2.00 4.30
C GLY A 191 13.73 1.19 3.16
N ASN A 192 15.06 1.25 3.02
CA ASN A 192 15.84 0.45 2.06
C ASN A 192 15.29 0.50 0.63
N LEU A 193 15.06 1.72 0.12
CA LEU A 193 14.62 1.95 -1.26
C LEU A 193 15.79 1.83 -2.24
N TYR A 194 15.65 0.94 -3.23
CA TYR A 194 16.55 0.77 -4.38
C TYR A 194 15.82 1.12 -5.69
N GLY A 195 15.76 2.41 -6.03
CA GLY A 195 15.13 2.86 -7.27
C GLY A 195 14.61 4.30 -7.19
N ASP A 196 14.02 4.75 -8.30
CA ASP A 196 13.40 6.05 -8.40
C ASP A 196 12.05 6.08 -7.68
N MET A 197 11.77 7.12 -6.89
CA MET A 197 10.48 7.27 -6.22
C MET A 197 9.89 8.66 -6.40
N ARG A 198 8.57 8.68 -6.65
CA ARG A 198 7.74 9.87 -6.61
C ARG A 198 6.70 9.72 -5.51
N VAL A 199 6.59 10.72 -4.63
CA VAL A 199 5.51 10.80 -3.63
C VAL A 199 4.79 12.14 -3.77
N LYS A 200 3.46 12.10 -3.87
CA LYS A 200 2.61 13.28 -3.87
C LYS A 200 1.52 13.13 -2.80
N SER A 201 1.54 14.03 -1.82
CA SER A 201 0.54 14.12 -0.77
C SER A 201 -0.06 15.52 -0.67
N GLN A 202 -1.29 15.68 -0.16
CA GLN A 202 -1.76 16.99 0.31
C GLN A 202 -1.36 17.19 1.77
N THR A 203 -1.51 16.16 2.60
CA THR A 203 -1.17 16.25 4.02
C THR A 203 -0.51 14.96 4.50
N GLY A 204 0.50 15.10 5.35
CA GLY A 204 1.13 13.98 6.04
C GLY A 204 2.64 13.98 5.83
N ASP A 205 3.30 13.32 6.77
CA ASP A 205 4.75 13.30 6.85
C ASP A 205 5.32 12.24 5.90
N ILE A 206 6.48 12.54 5.32
CA ILE A 206 7.17 11.65 4.39
C ILE A 206 8.55 11.34 4.98
N LYS A 207 8.80 10.08 5.30
CA LYS A 207 10.09 9.57 5.74
C LYS A 207 10.62 8.55 4.74
N ILE A 208 11.80 8.78 4.17
CA ILE A 208 12.41 7.88 3.18
C ILE A 208 13.88 7.62 3.54
N GLN A 209 14.25 6.34 3.63
CA GLN A 209 15.65 5.90 3.61
C GLN A 209 15.93 5.22 2.26
N GLN A 210 16.80 5.84 1.46
CA GLN A 210 17.13 5.40 0.11
C GLN A 210 18.59 4.96 -0.02
N GLU A 211 18.78 3.83 -0.67
CA GLU A 211 20.08 3.23 -0.97
C GLU A 211 20.56 3.61 -2.38
N ALA A 212 19.65 3.73 -3.35
CA ALA A 212 19.97 4.15 -4.73
C ALA A 212 18.75 4.74 -5.47
N GLY A 213 19.02 5.56 -6.49
CA GLY A 213 17.98 6.17 -7.34
C GLY A 213 17.67 7.63 -7.00
N SER A 214 16.64 8.19 -7.62
CA SER A 214 16.21 9.59 -7.40
C SER A 214 14.91 9.71 -6.62
N LEU A 215 14.66 10.91 -6.05
CA LEU A 215 13.44 11.22 -5.30
C LEU A 215 12.78 12.48 -5.83
N GLU A 216 11.47 12.40 -6.08
CA GLU A 216 10.58 13.55 -6.32
C GLU A 216 9.45 13.53 -5.27
N LEU A 217 9.61 14.32 -4.21
CA LEU A 217 8.69 14.34 -3.07
C LEU A 217 7.95 15.68 -3.01
N PHE A 218 6.63 15.61 -2.92
CA PHE A 218 5.76 16.77 -2.77
C PHE A 218 4.73 16.51 -1.67
N THR A 219 4.64 17.42 -0.71
CA THR A 219 3.51 17.52 0.22
C THR A 219 3.05 18.97 0.37
N ARG A 220 1.77 19.24 0.61
CA ARG A 220 1.35 20.61 0.91
C ARG A 220 1.59 20.94 2.39
N THR A 221 1.24 20.01 3.28
CA THR A 221 1.50 20.15 4.72
C THR A 221 2.06 18.86 5.27
N GLY A 222 3.22 18.94 5.92
CA GLY A 222 3.89 17.78 6.51
C GLY A 222 5.39 17.93 6.46
N ASP A 223 6.04 17.29 7.42
CA ASP A 223 7.49 17.24 7.49
C ASP A 223 8.03 16.18 6.53
N VAL A 224 9.19 16.45 5.95
CA VAL A 224 9.88 15.52 5.04
C VAL A 224 11.26 15.20 5.61
N GLU A 225 11.49 13.92 5.90
CA GLU A 225 12.77 13.38 6.37
C GLU A 225 13.31 12.42 5.31
N VAL A 226 14.48 12.73 4.76
CA VAL A 226 15.16 11.88 3.79
C VAL A 226 16.56 11.56 4.30
N GLN A 227 16.91 10.29 4.29
CA GLN A 227 18.29 9.81 4.38
C GLN A 227 18.61 9.07 3.09
N THR A 228 19.66 9.47 2.38
CA THR A 228 20.00 8.84 1.09
C THR A 228 21.51 8.70 0.92
N GLU A 229 21.94 7.57 0.37
CA GLU A 229 23.33 7.33 -0.03
C GLU A 229 23.76 8.20 -1.23
N LEU A 230 22.83 8.95 -1.85
CA LEU A 230 23.04 9.74 -3.07
C LEU A 230 23.63 8.93 -4.25
N ALA A 231 23.46 7.61 -4.26
CA ALA A 231 23.87 6.74 -5.35
C ALA A 231 22.92 6.89 -6.55
N SER A 232 23.05 8.00 -7.28
CA SER A 232 22.17 8.36 -8.40
C SER A 232 22.84 9.31 -9.38
N ALA A 233 22.51 9.14 -10.66
CA ALA A 233 22.86 10.10 -11.72
C ALA A 233 21.77 11.17 -11.94
N ARG A 234 20.62 11.04 -11.26
CA ARG A 234 19.45 11.93 -11.39
C ARG A 234 19.33 12.84 -10.18
N ASP A 235 18.64 13.95 -10.38
CA ASP A 235 18.45 14.97 -9.37
C ASP A 235 17.42 14.57 -8.31
N PHE A 236 17.49 15.23 -7.17
CA PHE A 236 16.56 15.12 -6.05
C PHE A 236 15.72 16.39 -5.96
N TYR A 237 14.41 16.23 -5.87
CA TYR A 237 13.47 17.33 -5.74
C TYR A 237 12.52 17.08 -4.57
N ILE A 238 12.56 17.94 -3.56
CA ILE A 238 11.73 17.83 -2.36
C ILE A 238 11.08 19.18 -2.10
N GLU A 239 9.75 19.18 -2.04
CA GLU A 239 8.94 20.37 -1.82
C GLU A 239 7.88 20.16 -0.75
N THR A 240 7.78 21.09 0.19
CA THR A 240 6.64 21.22 1.10
C THR A 240 6.11 22.66 1.12
N SER A 241 4.80 22.90 1.21
CA SER A 241 4.34 24.29 1.42
C SER A 241 4.47 24.70 2.89
N SER A 242 4.16 23.79 3.81
CA SER A 242 4.30 24.00 5.24
C SER A 242 4.84 22.74 5.91
N GLY A 243 6.05 22.83 6.42
CA GLY A 243 6.74 21.72 7.06
C GLY A 243 8.25 21.87 6.98
N ARG A 244 8.93 21.16 7.88
CA ARG A 244 10.39 21.04 7.90
C ARG A 244 10.83 20.07 6.82
N ILE A 245 11.96 20.37 6.19
CA ILE A 245 12.70 19.40 5.38
C ILE A 245 14.01 19.08 6.10
N THR A 246 14.23 17.80 6.40
CA THR A 246 15.52 17.27 6.87
C THR A 246 16.06 16.34 5.80
N PHE A 247 17.24 16.62 5.28
CA PHE A 247 17.89 15.82 4.24
C PHE A 247 19.30 15.46 4.70
N ASN A 248 19.56 14.16 4.85
CA ASN A 248 20.82 13.63 5.38
C ASN A 248 21.53 12.80 4.30
N VAL A 249 22.84 12.99 4.21
CA VAL A 249 23.72 12.33 3.22
C VAL A 249 25.00 11.83 3.91
N PRO A 250 25.71 10.83 3.37
CA PRO A 250 26.99 10.41 3.92
C PRO A 250 28.03 11.54 3.96
N GLU A 251 28.95 11.53 4.93
CA GLU A 251 30.07 12.50 4.97
C GLU A 251 30.93 12.49 3.70
N THR A 252 30.97 11.37 2.97
CA THR A 252 31.71 11.20 1.73
C THR A 252 30.94 11.60 0.47
N ALA A 253 29.68 12.03 0.62
CA ALA A 253 28.84 12.34 -0.51
C ALA A 253 29.32 13.59 -1.27
N SER A 254 28.90 13.70 -2.52
CA SER A 254 29.19 14.83 -3.39
C SER A 254 27.92 15.27 -4.09
N GLY A 255 27.77 16.57 -4.36
CA GLY A 255 26.58 17.10 -5.02
C GLY A 255 26.49 18.62 -5.02
N ALA A 256 25.46 19.11 -5.70
CA ALA A 256 25.13 20.53 -5.74
C ALA A 256 23.77 20.75 -5.06
N VAL A 257 23.67 21.77 -4.21
CA VAL A 257 22.43 22.05 -3.45
C VAL A 257 21.86 23.42 -3.81
N LYS A 258 20.54 23.47 -3.89
CA LYS A 258 19.73 24.68 -3.91
C LYS A 258 18.62 24.55 -2.88
N LEU A 259 18.77 25.28 -1.78
CA LEU A 259 17.84 25.27 -0.66
C LEU A 259 17.09 26.60 -0.65
N GLU A 260 15.75 26.58 -0.60
CA GLU A 260 14.93 27.80 -0.60
C GLU A 260 13.81 27.71 0.44
N THR A 261 13.69 28.75 1.29
CA THR A 261 12.57 28.92 2.24
C THR A 261 12.02 30.33 2.20
N VAL A 262 10.70 30.54 2.35
CA VAL A 262 10.14 31.91 2.45
C VAL A 262 10.13 32.38 3.90
N SER A 263 9.55 31.59 4.80
CA SER A 263 9.51 31.83 6.24
C SER A 263 10.05 30.63 7.00
N GLY A 264 11.35 30.69 7.29
CA GLY A 264 12.08 29.68 8.05
C GLY A 264 13.58 29.99 8.09
N SER A 265 14.36 29.00 8.51
CA SER A 265 15.81 29.04 8.52
C SER A 265 16.41 27.90 7.70
N ILE A 266 17.61 28.12 7.17
CA ILE A 266 18.39 27.11 6.46
C ILE A 266 19.61 26.80 7.31
N ASN A 267 19.75 25.54 7.71
CA ASN A 267 20.88 25.04 8.48
C ASN A 267 21.58 23.93 7.69
N THR A 268 22.90 23.87 7.78
CA THR A 268 23.72 22.88 7.09
C THR A 268 24.87 22.44 7.98
N GLU A 269 25.11 21.14 8.03
CA GLU A 269 26.24 20.53 8.74
C GLU A 269 27.38 20.17 7.77
N LEU A 270 27.09 20.14 6.46
CA LEU A 270 28.06 19.83 5.40
C LEU A 270 29.08 20.96 5.16
N PRO A 271 30.35 20.64 4.83
CA PRO A 271 31.35 21.61 4.40
C PRO A 271 31.10 22.07 2.96
N LEU A 272 30.24 23.08 2.79
CA LEU A 272 29.82 23.59 1.48
C LEU A 272 30.74 24.68 0.92
N SER A 273 31.06 24.57 -0.37
CA SER A 273 31.53 25.68 -1.21
C SER A 273 30.34 26.55 -1.62
N ILE A 274 30.06 27.57 -0.81
CA ILE A 274 28.89 28.45 -0.98
C ILE A 274 29.11 29.41 -2.15
N ARG A 275 28.17 29.40 -3.10
CA ARG A 275 28.10 30.38 -4.22
C ARG A 275 27.13 31.52 -3.92
N GLN A 276 26.03 31.22 -3.22
CA GLN A 276 25.05 32.21 -2.80
C GLN A 276 24.48 31.83 -1.43
N PHE A 277 24.41 32.80 -0.52
CA PHE A 277 23.75 32.61 0.77
C PHE A 277 23.00 33.86 1.19
N THR A 278 21.72 33.69 1.47
CA THR A 278 20.83 34.69 2.06
C THR A 278 20.03 34.02 3.16
N ARG A 279 19.20 34.80 3.87
CA ARG A 279 18.28 34.25 4.87
C ARG A 279 17.32 33.18 4.30
N SER A 280 16.93 33.31 3.04
CA SER A 280 15.89 32.49 2.39
C SER A 280 16.42 31.54 1.32
N LYS A 281 17.72 31.59 1.02
CA LYS A 281 18.30 30.84 -0.10
C LYS A 281 19.75 30.46 0.15
N LEU A 282 20.08 29.21 -0.10
CA LEU A 282 21.45 28.71 -0.15
C LEU A 282 21.68 28.01 -1.49
N VAL A 283 22.78 28.36 -2.17
CA VAL A 283 23.30 27.63 -3.33
C VAL A 283 24.77 27.33 -3.08
N GLY A 284 25.14 26.07 -3.19
CA GLY A 284 26.51 25.62 -2.96
C GLY A 284 26.75 24.22 -3.49
N GLU A 285 27.99 23.77 -3.36
CA GLU A 285 28.44 22.43 -3.76
C GLU A 285 29.23 21.81 -2.61
N PHE A 286 29.15 20.49 -2.48
CA PHE A 286 29.98 19.69 -1.56
C PHE A 286 30.61 18.54 -2.34
N GLY A 287 31.81 18.13 -1.94
CA GLY A 287 32.59 17.14 -2.67
C GLY A 287 32.98 17.61 -4.09
N GLU A 288 33.17 16.67 -5.02
CA GLU A 288 33.68 16.98 -6.36
C GLU A 288 32.58 17.06 -7.42
N ASN A 289 31.75 16.02 -7.52
CA ASN A 289 30.70 15.89 -8.53
C ASN A 289 29.56 15.03 -7.98
N GLY A 290 28.31 15.37 -8.29
CA GLY A 290 27.18 14.56 -7.87
C GLY A 290 25.83 15.12 -8.36
N PRO A 291 24.73 14.51 -7.93
CA PRO A 291 23.39 14.94 -8.33
C PRO A 291 23.07 16.33 -7.79
N ARG A 292 22.09 17.00 -8.42
CA ARG A 292 21.56 18.26 -7.89
C ARG A 292 20.44 17.97 -6.91
N ILE A 293 20.43 18.69 -5.80
CA ILE A 293 19.49 18.53 -4.70
C ILE A 293 18.75 19.85 -4.54
N TYR A 294 17.45 19.82 -4.79
CA TYR A 294 16.55 20.95 -4.70
C TYR A 294 15.58 20.75 -3.54
N LEU A 295 15.75 21.52 -2.48
CA LEU A 295 14.88 21.49 -1.29
C LEU A 295 14.13 22.83 -1.20
N LEU A 296 12.81 22.79 -1.18
CA LEU A 296 11.96 23.97 -1.15
C LEU A 296 10.90 23.85 -0.06
N THR A 297 10.81 24.84 0.82
CA THR A 297 9.65 25.02 1.70
C THR A 297 9.11 26.44 1.64
N GLN A 298 7.79 26.66 1.72
CA GLN A 298 7.32 28.05 1.88
C GLN A 298 7.39 28.47 3.35
N SER A 299 6.87 27.63 4.25
CA SER A 299 6.91 27.85 5.69
C SER A 299 7.52 26.65 6.40
N GLY A 300 8.77 26.77 6.80
CA GLY A 300 9.48 25.73 7.52
C GLY A 300 10.98 25.87 7.43
N ASP A 301 11.67 25.14 8.30
CA ASP A 301 13.12 25.06 8.29
C ASP A 301 13.60 24.00 7.30
N ILE A 302 14.77 24.25 6.72
CA ILE A 302 15.50 23.25 5.94
C ILE A 302 16.79 22.93 6.69
N THR A 303 17.00 21.66 6.99
CA THR A 303 18.25 21.15 7.54
C THR A 303 18.88 20.18 6.55
N LEU A 304 20.10 20.49 6.14
CA LEU A 304 20.96 19.60 5.36
C LEU A 304 22.02 19.02 6.29
N GLY A 305 21.80 17.80 6.75
CA GLY A 305 22.65 17.09 7.70
C GLY A 305 23.57 16.08 7.02
N GLN A 306 24.40 15.44 7.84
CA GLN A 306 25.25 14.33 7.41
C GLN A 306 25.19 13.15 8.40
N PHE A 307 25.54 11.96 7.93
CA PHE A 307 25.66 10.74 8.75
C PHE A 307 26.90 9.91 8.39
#